data_AF-A0A2H3KBH8-F1
#
_entry.id   AF-A0A2H3KBH8-F1
#
_cell.length_a   1.000
_cell.length_b   1.000
_cell.length_c   1.000
_cell.angle_alpha   90.00
_cell.angle_beta   90.00
_cell.angle_gamma   90.00
#
_symmetry.space_group_name_H-M   'P 1'
#
loop_
_entity.id
_entity.type
_entity.pdbx_description
1 polymer ?
#
loop_
_entity_poly.entity_id
_entity_poly.type
_entity_poly.pdbx_seq_one_letter_code
_entity_poly.pdbx_strand_id
1 'polypeptide(L)'
;MTNTTTLIPNGTLITKTPEEGRTLAMLMSRLVIKTLQPDNEIRMNLREIYATDATMLIMISQIVATEFATIAAANNYWKKD
;
A
#
# COMPACT_ATOMS: atom_id res chain seq x y z
N MET A 1 -24.92 -6.41 0.10
CA MET A 1 -23.79 -7.15 0.68
C MET A 1 -22.65 -6.17 0.84
N THR A 2 -22.16 -5.93 2.06
CA THR A 2 -20.99 -5.06 2.28
C THR A 2 -19.77 -5.75 1.69
N ASN A 3 -19.22 -5.23 0.59
CA ASN A 3 -17.96 -5.73 0.04
C ASN A 3 -16.83 -5.38 1.01
N THR A 4 -16.57 -6.27 1.97
CA THR A 4 -15.46 -6.11 2.91
C THR A 4 -14.15 -6.17 2.12
N THR A 5 -13.46 -5.04 2.05
CA THR A 5 -12.15 -4.98 1.38
C THR A 5 -11.12 -5.69 2.25
N THR A 6 -10.51 -6.75 1.73
CA THR A 6 -9.37 -7.41 2.39
C THR A 6 -8.20 -6.43 2.46
N LEU A 7 -7.75 -6.09 3.67
CA LEU A 7 -6.66 -5.14 3.90
C LEU A 7 -5.27 -5.78 3.86
N ILE A 8 -5.17 -7.07 4.19
CA ILE A 8 -3.94 -7.86 4.14
C ILE A 8 -4.08 -8.93 3.04
N PRO A 9 -3.56 -8.70 1.82
CA PRO A 9 -3.60 -9.67 0.74
C PRO A 9 -3.01 -11.02 1.17
N ASN A 10 -3.70 -12.12 0.85
CA ASN A 10 -3.31 -13.48 1.21
C ASN A 10 -3.13 -13.75 2.72
N GLY A 11 -3.51 -12.80 3.59
CA GLY A 11 -3.39 -12.93 5.04
C GLY A 11 -1.95 -12.98 5.57
N THR A 12 -0.95 -12.53 4.80
CA THR A 12 0.46 -12.60 5.19
C THR A 12 1.25 -11.36 4.77
N LEU A 13 2.26 -11.02 5.57
CA LEU A 13 3.27 -10.01 5.22
C LEU A 13 4.55 -10.64 4.63
N ILE A 14 4.62 -11.96 4.56
CA ILE A 14 5.79 -12.68 4.05
C ILE A 14 5.83 -12.63 2.53
N THR A 15 6.97 -12.22 2.00
CA THR A 15 7.24 -12.03 0.57
C THR A 15 8.62 -12.59 0.22
N LYS A 16 8.80 -13.09 -1.00
CA LYS A 16 10.04 -13.80 -1.38
C LYS A 16 11.21 -12.85 -1.60
N THR A 17 10.92 -11.61 -2.00
CA THR A 17 11.93 -10.61 -2.36
C THR A 17 11.57 -9.22 -1.84
N PRO A 18 12.56 -8.31 -1.70
CA PRO A 18 12.29 -6.91 -1.35
C PRO A 18 11.31 -6.23 -2.32
N GLU A 19 11.37 -6.53 -3.62
CA GLU A 19 10.49 -5.96 -4.64
C GLU A 19 9.02 -6.40 -4.44
N GLU A 20 8.81 -7.68 -4.13
CA GLU A 20 7.49 -8.19 -3.76
C GLU A 20 6.99 -7.53 -2.48
N GLY A 21 7.85 -7.34 -1.47
CA GLY A 21 7.54 -6.60 -0.26
C GLY A 21 7.14 -5.15 -0.54
N ARG A 22 7.84 -4.48 -1.46
CA ARG A 22 7.54 -3.10 -1.84
C ARG A 22 6.22 -2.98 -2.59
N THR A 23 5.91 -3.98 -3.42
CA THR A 23 4.62 -4.09 -4.12
C THR A 23 3.48 -4.33 -3.12
N LEU A 24 3.68 -5.20 -2.14
CA LEU A 24 2.70 -5.45 -1.07
C LEU A 24 2.41 -4.18 -0.27
N ALA A 25 3.44 -3.42 0.11
CA ALA A 25 3.30 -2.14 0.80
C ALA A 25 2.41 -1.13 0.04
N MET A 26 2.62 -1.03 -1.27
CA MET A 26 1.79 -0.18 -2.15
C MET A 26 0.34 -0.67 -2.21
N LEU A 27 0.15 -1.99 -2.31
CA LEU A 27 -1.18 -2.59 -2.36
C LEU A 27 -1.95 -2.33 -1.07
N MET A 28 -1.34 -2.57 0.10
CA MET A 28 -1.94 -2.29 1.41
C MET A 28 -2.33 -0.82 1.55
N SER A 29 -1.44 0.11 1.19
CA SER A 29 -1.73 1.56 1.21
C SER A 29 -2.96 1.92 0.36
N ARG A 30 -3.09 1.32 -0.83
CA ARG A 30 -4.24 1.53 -1.74
C ARG A 30 -5.53 0.92 -1.21
N LEU A 31 -5.46 -0.21 -0.51
CA LEU A 31 -6.62 -0.88 0.07
C LEU A 31 -7.22 -0.08 1.24
N VAL A 32 -6.38 0.61 2.02
CA VAL A 32 -6.85 1.57 3.03
C VAL A 32 -7.66 2.69 2.37
N ILE A 33 -7.13 3.31 1.31
CA ILE A 33 -7.85 4.37 0.56
C ILE A 33 -9.17 3.83 0.00
N LYS A 34 -9.17 2.64 -0.60
CA LYS A 34 -10.38 1.99 -1.12
C LYS A 34 -11.44 1.74 -0.03
N THR A 35 -10.99 1.43 1.19
CA THR A 35 -11.88 1.17 2.32
C THR A 35 -12.51 2.46 2.86
N LEU A 36 -11.71 3.54 2.95
CA LEU A 36 -12.18 4.86 3.41
C LEU A 36 -13.08 5.55 2.38
N GLN A 37 -12.80 5.37 1.09
CA GLN A 37 -13.60 5.89 -0.01
C GLN A 37 -14.01 4.76 -0.95
N PRO A 38 -15.19 4.14 -0.76
CA PRO A 38 -15.63 2.99 -1.55
C PRO A 38 -16.03 3.36 -2.98
N ASP A 39 -16.41 4.60 -3.24
CA ASP A 39 -16.79 5.09 -4.56
C ASP A 39 -15.57 5.15 -5.51
N ASN A 40 -15.68 4.50 -6.66
CA ASN A 40 -14.60 4.47 -7.63
C ASN A 40 -14.41 5.77 -8.40
N GLU A 41 -15.50 6.46 -8.74
CA GLU A 41 -15.45 7.72 -9.49
C GLU A 41 -14.78 8.79 -8.65
N ILE A 42 -15.13 8.88 -7.36
CA ILE A 42 -14.46 9.80 -6.43
C ILE A 42 -12.96 9.53 -6.37
N ARG A 43 -12.53 8.25 -6.25
CA ARG A 43 -11.10 7.92 -6.24
C ARG A 43 -10.38 8.26 -7.55
N MET A 44 -11.05 8.13 -8.70
CA MET A 44 -10.48 8.53 -9.98
C MET A 44 -10.23 10.03 -10.04
N ASN A 45 -11.22 10.84 -9.61
CA ASN A 45 -11.09 12.29 -9.56
C ASN A 45 -9.98 12.74 -8.58
N LEU A 46 -9.89 12.11 -7.40
CA LEU A 46 -8.82 12.40 -6.43
C LEU A 46 -7.44 12.05 -6.97
N ARG A 47 -7.33 11.04 -7.84
CA ARG A 47 -6.06 10.62 -8.46
C ARG A 47 -5.47 11.67 -9.38
N GLU A 48 -6.30 12.40 -10.12
CA GLU A 48 -5.82 13.49 -10.98
C GLU A 48 -5.15 14.61 -10.17
N ILE A 49 -5.69 14.89 -8.97
CA ILE A 49 -5.16 15.88 -8.04
C ILE A 49 -3.81 15.42 -7.50
N TYR A 50 -3.77 14.28 -6.78
CA TYR A 50 -2.53 13.90 -6.10
C TYR A 50 -1.42 13.48 -7.06
N ALA A 51 -1.74 13.07 -8.29
CA ALA A 51 -0.73 12.69 -9.29
C ALA A 51 0.03 13.90 -9.86
N THR A 52 -0.52 15.11 -9.71
CA THR A 52 0.09 16.36 -10.20
C THR A 52 0.60 17.26 -9.09
N ASP A 53 0.41 16.88 -7.82
CA ASP A 53 0.88 17.59 -6.65
C ASP A 53 2.14 16.93 -6.05
N ALA A 54 3.27 17.65 -6.10
CA ALA A 54 4.56 17.14 -5.61
C ALA A 54 4.55 16.83 -4.10
N THR A 55 3.85 17.64 -3.29
CA THR A 55 3.76 17.42 -1.84
C THR A 55 3.00 16.13 -1.56
N MET A 56 1.88 15.91 -2.26
CA MET A 56 1.11 14.68 -2.12
C MET A 56 1.88 13.44 -2.58
N LEU A 57 2.65 13.54 -3.67
CA LEU A 57 3.52 12.44 -4.13
C LEU A 57 4.59 12.07 -3.08
N ILE A 58 5.18 13.07 -2.41
CA ILE A 58 6.12 12.85 -1.30
C ILE A 58 5.40 12.18 -0.12
N MET A 59 4.21 12.65 0.26
CA MET A 59 3.43 12.07 1.35
C MET A 59 3.05 10.60 1.08
N ILE A 60 2.59 10.29 -0.13
CA ILE A 60 2.28 8.91 -0.55
C ILE A 60 3.54 8.04 -0.45
N SER A 61 4.69 8.57 -0.88
CA SER A 61 5.96 7.84 -0.79
C SER A 61 6.33 7.52 0.66
N GLN A 62 6.09 8.44 1.59
CA GLN A 62 6.33 8.23 3.03
C GLN A 62 5.41 7.18 3.64
N ILE A 63 4.13 7.16 3.26
CA ILE A 63 3.17 6.14 3.70
C ILE A 63 3.66 4.76 3.27
N VAL A 64 4.01 4.61 1.99
CA VAL A 64 4.48 3.31 1.50
C VAL A 64 5.82 2.91 2.12
N ALA A 65 6.71 3.87 2.42
CA ALA A 65 7.95 3.58 3.14
C ALA A 65 7.68 3.01 4.55
N THR A 66 6.64 3.51 5.23
CA THR A 66 6.25 3.04 6.57
C THR A 66 5.68 1.62 6.53
N GLU A 67 4.81 1.32 5.55
CA GLU A 67 4.32 -0.03 5.30
C GLU A 67 5.46 -0.99 4.94
N PHE A 68 6.37 -0.55 4.07
CA PHE A 68 7.50 -1.35 3.64
C PHE A 68 8.47 -1.65 4.79
N ALA A 69 8.68 -0.72 5.73
CA ALA A 69 9.50 -0.96 6.91
C ALA A 69 8.92 -2.10 7.78
N THR A 70 7.59 -2.13 7.94
CA THR A 70 6.87 -3.20 8.66
C THR A 70 7.02 -4.55 7.95
N ILE A 71 6.82 -4.56 6.63
CA ILE A 71 6.98 -5.78 5.80
C ILE A 71 8.43 -6.27 5.82
N ALA A 72 9.41 -5.38 5.69
CA ALA A 72 10.82 -5.74 5.74
C ALA A 72 11.20 -6.38 7.08
N ALA A 73 10.73 -5.82 8.20
CA ALA A 73 10.92 -6.41 9.51
C ALA A 73 10.29 -7.81 9.61
N ALA A 74 9.06 -7.99 9.10
CA ALA A 74 8.39 -9.29 9.07
C ALA A 74 9.14 -10.34 8.23
N ASN A 75 9.92 -9.92 7.24
CA ASN A 75 10.71 -10.78 6.35
C ASN A 75 12.18 -10.92 6.79
N ASN A 76 12.53 -10.49 8.01
CA ASN A 76 13.92 -10.44 8.47
C ASN A 76 14.87 -9.76 7.45
N TYR A 77 14.38 -8.71 6.79
CA TYR A 77 15.08 -7.96 5.73
C TYR A 77 15.61 -8.82 4.58
N TRP A 78 14.99 -9.99 4.34
CA TRP A 78 15.41 -10.97 3.32
C TRP A 78 16.89 -11.38 3.45
N LYS A 79 17.46 -11.30 4.65
CA LYS A 79 18.82 -11.77 4.91
C LYS A 79 18.87 -13.27 4.67
N LYS A 80 19.91 -13.72 3.98
CA LYS A 80 20.28 -15.14 3.93
C LYS A 80 21.21 -15.37 5.12
N ASP A 81 20.95 -16.43 5.87
CA ASP A 81 21.88 -16.93 6.88
C ASP A 81 23.21 -17.34 6.24
#